data_AF-A0A7C2EAE2-F1
#
_entry.id   AF-A0A7C2EAE2-F1
#
_cell.length_a   1.000
_cell.length_b   1.000
_cell.length_c   1.000
_cell.angle_alpha   90.00
_cell.angle_beta   90.00
_cell.angle_gamma   90.00
#
_symmetry.space_group_name_H-M   'P 1'
#
loop_
_entity.id
_entity.type
_entity.pdbx_description
1 polymer ?
#
loop_
_entity_poly.entity_id
_entity_poly.type
_entity_poly.pdbx_seq_one_letter_code
_entity_poly.pdbx_strand_id
1 'polypeptide(L)'
;MTSSRIEALKTMVAQDPADGTLHYMLGNEYFKAQMDAEAVAAFRRYLTLADDEGAVYRMLAQALERLGRVDEARQTYREGLAAATRHRHQPMIEEYTRALQDLA
;
A
#
# COMPACT_ATOMS: atom_id res chain seq x y z
N MET A 1 -25.79 4.25 15.96
CA MET A 1 -24.36 4.55 15.71
C MET A 1 -24.01 3.97 14.35
N THR A 2 -23.80 4.79 13.35
CA THR A 2 -23.29 4.33 12.06
C THR A 2 -21.81 4.04 12.23
N SER A 3 -21.44 2.75 12.25
CA SER A 3 -20.03 2.34 12.28
C SER A 3 -19.32 2.94 11.07
N SER A 4 -18.14 3.54 11.29
CA SER A 4 -17.33 4.03 10.18
C SER A 4 -16.95 2.86 9.25
N ARG A 5 -16.68 3.15 7.98
CA ARG A 5 -16.23 2.14 7.01
C ARG A 5 -15.02 1.35 7.53
N ILE A 6 -14.12 2.02 8.23
CA ILE A 6 -12.95 1.44 8.88
C ILE A 6 -13.35 0.41 9.95
N GLU A 7 -14.28 0.74 10.85
CA GLU A 7 -14.70 -0.21 11.90
C GLU A 7 -15.42 -1.45 11.33
N ALA A 8 -16.21 -1.27 10.26
CA ALA A 8 -16.80 -2.39 9.54
C ALA A 8 -15.73 -3.29 8.93
N LEU A 9 -14.74 -2.72 8.25
CA LEU A 9 -13.64 -3.46 7.64
C LEU A 9 -12.75 -4.16 8.67
N LYS A 10 -12.45 -3.53 9.81
CA LYS A 10 -11.72 -4.18 10.92
C LYS A 10 -12.44 -5.41 11.45
N THR A 11 -13.77 -5.35 11.57
CA THR A 11 -14.58 -6.51 11.99
C THR A 11 -14.50 -7.65 10.97
N MET A 12 -14.54 -7.32 9.68
CA MET A 12 -14.41 -8.32 8.61
C MET A 12 -13.00 -8.94 8.58
N VAL A 13 -11.94 -8.13 8.72
CA VAL A 13 -10.56 -8.61 8.83
C VAL A 13 -10.38 -9.52 10.06
N ALA A 14 -11.06 -9.24 11.17
CA ALA A 14 -11.01 -10.11 12.34
C ALA A 14 -11.68 -11.47 12.11
N GLN A 15 -12.68 -11.54 11.22
CA GLN A 15 -13.35 -12.79 10.84
C GLN A 15 -12.53 -13.59 9.82
N ASP A 16 -11.88 -12.91 8.87
CA ASP A 16 -10.96 -13.52 7.91
C ASP A 16 -9.66 -12.69 7.76
N PRO A 17 -8.63 -13.00 8.59
CA PRO A 17 -7.36 -12.28 8.55
C PRO A 17 -6.48 -12.61 7.32
N ALA A 18 -6.88 -13.60 6.51
CA ALA A 18 -6.13 -14.05 5.34
C ALA A 18 -6.69 -13.48 4.02
N ASP A 19 -7.85 -12.82 4.05
CA ASP A 19 -8.38 -12.13 2.88
C ASP A 19 -7.58 -10.84 2.61
N GLY A 20 -6.68 -10.91 1.62
CA GLY A 20 -5.91 -9.76 1.17
C GLY A 20 -6.79 -8.59 0.74
N THR A 21 -7.93 -8.83 0.11
CA THR A 21 -8.83 -7.77 -0.37
C THR A 21 -9.30 -6.89 0.78
N LEU A 22 -9.61 -7.49 1.94
CA LEU A 22 -10.01 -6.75 3.14
C LEU A 22 -8.87 -5.88 3.67
N HIS A 23 -7.63 -6.37 3.67
CA HIS A 23 -6.46 -5.58 4.05
C HIS A 23 -6.21 -4.42 3.08
N TYR A 24 -6.36 -4.63 1.78
CA TYR A 24 -6.27 -3.55 0.79
C TYR A 24 -7.34 -2.48 1.02
N MET A 25 -8.61 -2.89 1.18
CA MET A 25 -9.72 -1.97 1.42
C MET A 25 -9.51 -1.18 2.72
N LEU A 26 -9.09 -1.85 3.79
CA LEU A 26 -8.82 -1.21 5.07
C LEU A 26 -7.65 -0.21 4.96
N GLY A 27 -6.56 -0.59 4.29
CA GLY A 27 -5.43 0.31 4.03
C GLY A 27 -5.81 1.53 3.21
N ASN A 28 -6.66 1.38 2.20
CA ASN A 28 -7.15 2.50 1.38
C ASN A 28 -7.98 3.49 2.22
N GLU A 29 -8.85 2.99 3.10
CA GLU A 29 -9.64 3.86 3.98
C GLU A 29 -8.76 4.57 5.03
N TYR A 30 -7.75 3.89 5.58
CA TYR A 30 -6.75 4.53 6.43
C TYR A 30 -5.96 5.62 5.68
N PHE A 31 -5.53 5.34 4.45
CA PHE A 31 -4.77 6.29 3.64
C PHE A 31 -5.58 7.56 3.31
N LYS A 32 -6.87 7.43 3.01
CA LYS A 32 -7.79 8.56 2.82
C LYS A 32 -8.01 9.35 4.09
N ALA A 33 -8.05 8.67 5.23
CA ALA A 33 -8.18 9.28 6.55
C ALA A 33 -6.86 9.87 7.08
N GLN A 34 -5.77 9.84 6.30
CA GLN A 34 -4.42 10.27 6.71
C GLN A 34 -3.89 9.52 7.95
N MET A 35 -4.44 8.33 8.21
CA MET A 35 -3.95 7.40 9.23
C MET A 35 -2.80 6.58 8.60
N ASP A 36 -1.71 7.27 8.26
CA ASP A 36 -0.68 6.71 7.39
C ASP A 36 0.04 5.49 8.03
N ALA A 37 0.16 5.44 9.36
CA ALA A 37 0.76 4.31 10.06
C ALA A 37 -0.07 3.02 9.93
N GLU A 38 -1.38 3.13 10.11
CA GLU A 38 -2.33 2.04 9.95
C GLU A 38 -2.46 1.62 8.48
N ALA A 39 -2.41 2.58 7.55
CA ALA A 39 -2.38 2.31 6.11
C ALA A 39 -1.15 1.46 5.74
N VAL A 40 0.04 1.84 6.24
CA VAL A 40 1.29 1.08 6.03
C VAL A 40 1.14 -0.37 6.52
N ALA A 41 0.59 -0.57 7.72
CA ALA A 41 0.41 -1.91 8.28
C ALA A 41 -0.54 -2.77 7.43
N ALA A 42 -1.68 -2.20 7.02
CA ALA A 42 -2.67 -2.89 6.20
C ALA A 42 -2.14 -3.23 4.79
N PHE A 43 -1.44 -2.30 4.13
CA PHE A 43 -0.83 -2.54 2.83
C PHE A 43 0.28 -3.58 2.87
N ARG A 44 1.15 -3.56 3.89
CA ARG A 44 2.15 -4.62 4.08
C ARG A 44 1.50 -5.98 4.26
N ARG A 45 0.40 -6.04 5.03
CA ARG A 45 -0.34 -7.30 5.21
C ARG A 45 -0.93 -7.79 3.89
N TYR A 46 -1.51 -6.91 3.08
CA TYR A 46 -1.97 -7.24 1.74
C TYR A 46 -0.86 -7.82 0.86
N LEU A 47 0.32 -7.19 0.81
CA LEU A 47 1.46 -7.65 0.02
C LEU A 47 2.04 -9.01 0.49
N THR A 48 1.73 -9.44 1.72
CA THR A 48 2.07 -10.81 2.18
C THR A 48 1.09 -11.88 1.69
N LEU A 49 -0.09 -11.48 1.21
CA LEU A 49 -1.20 -12.36 0.86
C LEU A 49 -1.50 -12.36 -0.66
N ALA A 50 -1.13 -11.30 -1.36
CA ALA A 50 -1.44 -11.10 -2.78
C ALA A 50 -0.16 -10.86 -3.61
N ASP A 51 -0.17 -11.36 -4.84
CA ASP A 51 0.81 -10.97 -5.86
C ASP A 51 0.36 -9.67 -6.55
N ASP A 52 0.59 -8.53 -5.89
CA ASP A 52 0.23 -7.21 -6.43
C ASP A 52 1.25 -6.75 -7.48
N GLU A 53 0.74 -6.15 -8.56
CA GLU A 53 1.57 -5.65 -9.65
C GLU A 53 1.80 -4.13 -9.64
N GLY A 54 1.21 -3.36 -8.70
CA GLY A 54 1.67 -1.98 -8.49
C GLY A 54 0.85 -1.06 -7.58
N ALA A 55 -0.48 -1.07 -7.61
CA ALA A 55 -1.24 0.04 -6.99
C ALA A 55 -0.94 0.19 -5.49
N VAL A 56 -0.69 -0.91 -4.80
CA VAL A 56 -0.41 -0.88 -3.35
C VAL A 56 1.01 -0.42 -3.05
N TYR A 57 2.01 -0.75 -3.87
CA TYR A 57 3.38 -0.24 -3.68
C TYR A 57 3.43 1.28 -3.67
N ARG A 58 2.70 1.91 -4.60
CA ARG A 58 2.58 3.38 -4.64
C ARG A 58 1.96 3.93 -3.36
N MET A 59 0.81 3.39 -2.96
CA MET A 59 0.07 3.89 -1.79
C MET A 59 0.87 3.68 -0.50
N LEU A 60 1.54 2.53 -0.37
CA LEU A 60 2.43 2.23 0.75
C LEU A 60 3.62 3.20 0.80
N ALA A 61 4.29 3.44 -0.33
CA ALA A 61 5.41 4.36 -0.38
C ALA A 61 5.00 5.80 -0.05
N GLN A 62 3.87 6.28 -0.60
CA GLN A 62 3.33 7.60 -0.27
C GLN A 62 2.96 7.74 1.21
N ALA A 63 2.40 6.70 1.83
CA ALA A 63 2.12 6.70 3.26
C ALA A 63 3.42 6.76 4.09
N LEU A 64 4.47 6.04 3.66
CA LEU A 64 5.80 6.09 4.29
C LEU A 64 6.46 7.47 4.15
N GLU A 65 6.34 8.13 2.99
CA GLU A 65 6.81 9.50 2.78
C GLU A 65 6.15 10.49 3.74
N ARG A 66 4.82 10.42 3.92
CA ARG A 66 4.07 11.27 4.86
C ARG A 66 4.49 11.07 6.31
N LEU A 67 4.92 9.86 6.66
CA LEU A 67 5.49 9.54 7.97
C LEU A 67 6.97 9.95 8.12
N GLY A 68 7.59 10.52 7.08
CA GLY A 68 9.02 10.85 7.06
C GLY A 68 9.95 9.63 6.92
N ARG A 69 9.40 8.44 6.65
CA ARG A 69 10.14 7.17 6.52
C ARG A 69 10.64 6.99 5.09
N VAL A 70 11.42 7.97 4.61
CA VAL A 70 11.86 8.12 3.22
C VAL A 70 12.64 6.90 2.71
N ASP A 71 13.53 6.34 3.53
CA ASP A 71 14.31 5.16 3.12
C ASP A 71 13.43 3.93 2.87
N GLU A 72 12.39 3.75 3.68
CA GLU A 72 11.42 2.65 3.49
C GLU A 72 10.53 2.92 2.28
N ALA A 73 10.10 4.16 2.05
CA ALA A 73 9.35 4.52 0.84
C ALA A 73 10.17 4.21 -0.42
N ARG A 74 11.45 4.58 -0.43
CA ARG A 74 12.38 4.29 -1.53
C ARG A 74 12.50 2.77 -1.75
N GLN A 75 12.61 1.99 -0.68
CA GLN A 75 12.66 0.54 -0.79
C GLN A 75 11.35 -0.02 -1.38
N THR A 76 10.20 0.46 -0.92
CA THR A 76 8.89 0.05 -1.44
C THR A 76 8.72 0.37 -2.94
N TYR A 77 9.16 1.56 -3.41
CA TYR A 77 9.12 1.86 -4.83
C TYR A 77 10.02 0.94 -5.67
N ARG A 78 11.17 0.50 -5.14
CA ARG A 78 12.03 -0.48 -5.84
C ARG A 78 11.37 -1.84 -5.95
N GLU A 79 10.69 -2.28 -4.90
CA GLU A 79 9.92 -3.54 -4.92
C GLU A 79 8.77 -3.46 -5.92
N GLY A 80 8.02 -2.35 -5.93
CA GLY A 80 6.98 -2.09 -6.93
C GLY A 80 7.51 -2.05 -8.35
N LEU A 81 8.69 -1.44 -8.58
CA LEU A 81 9.36 -1.42 -9.88
C LEU A 81 9.73 -2.83 -10.35
N ALA A 82 10.25 -3.67 -9.47
CA ALA A 82 10.57 -5.06 -9.79
C ALA A 82 9.30 -5.86 -10.14
N ALA A 83 8.21 -5.68 -9.37
CA ALA A 83 6.92 -6.31 -9.63
C ALA A 83 6.33 -5.86 -10.98
N ALA A 84 6.25 -4.55 -11.23
CA ALA A 84 5.75 -3.99 -12.48
C ALA A 84 6.58 -4.44 -13.70
N THR A 85 7.90 -4.56 -13.54
CA THR A 85 8.80 -5.06 -14.59
C THR A 85 8.51 -6.53 -14.91
N ARG A 86 8.33 -7.37 -13.88
CA ARG A 86 7.99 -8.80 -14.05
C ARG A 86 6.68 -8.97 -14.82
N HIS A 87 5.69 -8.12 -14.55
CA HIS A 87 4.37 -8.15 -15.20
C HIS A 87 4.28 -7.31 -16.49
N ARG A 88 5.38 -6.64 -16.90
CA ARG A 88 5.44 -5.77 -18.09
C ARG A 88 4.45 -4.59 -18.06
N HIS A 89 4.19 -4.03 -16.88
CA HIS A 89 3.29 -2.89 -16.69
C HIS A 89 4.02 -1.55 -16.90
N GLN A 90 4.30 -1.20 -18.15
CA GLN A 90 5.14 -0.05 -18.53
C GLN A 90 4.79 1.29 -17.84
N PRO A 91 3.52 1.71 -17.70
CA PRO A 91 3.19 2.95 -17.00
C PRO A 91 3.66 3.01 -15.54
N MET A 92 3.65 1.88 -14.84
CA MET A 92 4.06 1.79 -13.44
C MET A 92 5.59 1.80 -13.31
N ILE A 93 6.28 1.19 -14.26
CA ILE A 93 7.75 1.24 -14.34
C ILE A 93 8.21 2.70 -14.44
N GLU A 94 7.57 3.49 -15.32
CA GLU A 94 7.88 4.91 -15.48
C GLU A 94 7.54 5.73 -14.23
N GLU A 95 6.37 5.47 -13.64
CA GLU A 95 5.94 6.13 -12.40
C GLU A 95 6.91 5.89 -11.25
N TYR A 96 7.28 4.64 -10.97
CA TYR A 96 8.18 4.31 -9.86
C TYR A 96 9.61 4.76 -10.12
N THR A 97 10.07 4.73 -11.37
CA THR A 97 11.37 5.29 -11.73
C THR A 97 11.43 6.78 -11.41
N ARG A 98 10.38 7.54 -11.76
CA ARG A 98 10.30 8.96 -11.42
C ARG A 98 10.24 9.19 -9.92
N ALA A 99 9.38 8.48 -9.20
CA ALA A 99 9.26 8.61 -7.75
C ALA A 99 10.59 8.34 -7.03
N LEU A 100 11.37 7.36 -7.50
CA LEU A 100 12.71 7.07 -6.96
C LEU A 100 13.72 8.19 -7.20
N GLN A 101 13.61 8.92 -8.31
CA GLN A 101 14.44 10.08 -8.61
C GLN A 101 14.08 11.27 -7.72
N ASP A 102 12.78 11.49 -7.47
CA ASP A 102 12.29 12.60 -6.64
C ASP A 102 12.63 12.41 -5.15
N LEU A 103 12.86 11.16 -4.71
CA LEU A 103 13.27 10.82 -3.36
C LEU A 103 14.79 10.88 -3.12
N ALA A 104 15.61 11.24 -4.12
CA ALA A 104 17.08 11.28 -4.04
C ALA A 104 17.61 12.58 -3.43
#